data_AF-A0A6I3JCQ1-F1
#
_entry.id   AF-A0A6I3JCQ1-F1
#
_cell.length_a   1.000
_cell.length_b   1.000
_cell.length_c   1.000
_cell.angle_alpha   90.00
_cell.angle_beta   90.00
_cell.angle_gamma   90.00
#
_symmetry.space_group_name_H-M   'P 1'
#
loop_
_entity.id
_entity.type
_entity.pdbx_description
1 polymer ?
#
loop_
_entity_poly.entity_id
_entity_poly.type
_entity_poly.pdbx_seq_one_letter_code
_entity_poly.pdbx_strand_id
1 'polypeptide(L)' 'MPLRLLAVVLAEVVSILCVILIAGHGPLAGPVLIELSADHGLNLGDIPVLGLWLLGLAACGELWRRGAP' A
#
# COMPACT_ATOMS: atom_id res chain seq x y z
N MET A 1 -1.96 -15.53 13.62
CA MET A 1 -2.29 -15.61 12.17
C MET A 1 -1.47 -16.73 11.53
N PRO A 2 -2.07 -17.67 10.78
CA PRO A 2 -1.33 -18.70 10.04
C PRO A 2 -0.54 -18.08 8.88
N LEU A 3 0.62 -18.67 8.51
CA LEU A 3 1.48 -18.17 7.42
C LEU A 3 0.73 -18.03 6.09
N ARG A 4 -0.16 -18.98 5.79
CA ARG A 4 -1.03 -18.94 4.60
C ARG A 4 -1.92 -17.69 4.58
N LEU A 5 -2.45 -17.29 5.73
CA LEU A 5 -3.30 -16.10 5.81
C LEU A 5 -2.47 -14.81 5.62
N LEU A 6 -1.25 -14.74 6.14
CA LEU A 6 -0.34 -13.62 5.86
C LEU A 6 0.02 -13.54 4.37
N ALA A 7 0.25 -14.67 3.70
CA ALA A 7 0.50 -14.71 2.26
C ALA A 7 -0.73 -14.25 1.44
N VAL A 8 -1.94 -14.65 1.83
CA VAL A 8 -3.18 -14.17 1.20
C VAL A 8 -3.35 -12.66 1.39
N VAL A 9 -3.15 -12.15 2.61
CA VAL A 9 -3.19 -10.70 2.88
C VAL A 9 -2.17 -9.96 2.02
N LEU A 10 -0.94 -10.48 1.91
CA LEU A 10 0.09 -9.87 1.09
C LEU A 10 -0.30 -9.86 -0.40
N ALA A 11 -0.87 -10.96 -0.90
CA ALA A 11 -1.35 -11.05 -2.28
C ALA A 11 -2.48 -10.06 -2.57
N GLU A 12 -3.45 -9.90 -1.67
CA GLU A 12 -4.53 -8.92 -1.78
C GLU A 12 -3.98 -7.49 -1.77
N VAL A 13 -3.13 -7.17 -0.79
CA VAL A 13 -2.49 -5.85 -0.67
C VAL A 13 -1.75 -5.47 -1.94
N VAL A 14 -0.88 -6.36 -2.44
CA VAL A 14 -0.09 -6.10 -3.67
C VAL A 14 -0.99 -5.96 -4.88
N SER A 15 -2.06 -6.76 -4.98
CA SER A 15 -3.02 -6.67 -6.10
C SER A 15 -3.78 -5.34 -6.09
N ILE A 16 -4.26 -4.89 -4.92
CA ILE A 16 -4.97 -3.62 -4.79
C ILE A 16 -4.01 -2.46 -5.11
N LEU A 17 -2.79 -2.48 -4.58
CA LEU A 17 -1.78 -1.47 -4.90
C LEU A 17 -1.47 -1.44 -6.40
N CYS A 18 -1.37 -2.60 -7.06
CA CYS A 18 -1.18 -2.69 -8.50
C CYS A 18 -2.34 -2.03 -9.28
N VAL A 19 -3.59 -2.30 -8.89
CA VAL A 19 -4.76 -1.67 -9.51
C VAL A 19 -4.71 -0.15 -9.32
N ILE A 20 -4.37 0.35 -8.12
CA ILE A 20 -4.29 1.79 -7.86
C ILE A 20 -3.17 2.44 -8.68
N LEU A 21 -2.01 1.79 -8.80
CA LEU A 21 -0.90 2.27 -9.64
C LEU A 21 -1.29 2.36 -11.12
N ILE A 22 -2.00 1.36 -11.64
CA ILE A 22 -2.48 1.36 -13.03
C ILE A 22 -3.56 2.42 -13.26
N ALA A 23 -4.46 2.60 -12.28
CA ALA A 23 -5.50 3.62 -12.35
C ALA A 23 -4.92 5.05 -12.43
N GLY A 24 -3.73 5.25 -11.84
CA GLY A 24 -2.97 6.49 -11.93
C GLY A 24 -3.66 7.68 -11.24
N HIS A 25 -3.19 8.88 -11.57
CA HIS A 25 -3.70 10.14 -10.99
C HIS A 25 -5.04 10.51 -11.64
N GLY A 26 -6.13 9.97 -11.10
CA GLY A 26 -7.49 10.27 -11.54
C GLY A 26 -8.17 11.37 -10.71
N PRO A 27 -9.42 11.75 -11.03
CA PRO A 27 -10.24 12.70 -10.26
C PRO A 27 -10.37 12.33 -8.76
N LEU A 28 -10.11 11.07 -8.44
CA LEU A 28 -10.15 10.50 -7.10
C LEU A 28 -8.89 10.78 -6.26
N ALA A 29 -7.82 11.37 -6.84
CA ALA A 29 -6.62 11.74 -6.08
C ALA A 29 -6.94 12.74 -4.95
N GLY A 30 -7.97 13.56 -5.13
CA GLY A 30 -8.39 14.53 -4.12
C GLY A 30 -7.37 15.67 -3.93
N PRO A 31 -7.56 16.51 -2.90
CA PRO A 31 -6.67 17.63 -2.63
C PRO A 31 -5.30 17.15 -2.13
N VAL A 32 -4.28 17.98 -2.35
CA VAL A 32 -2.98 17.86 -1.70
C VAL A 32 -3.18 18.07 -0.19
N LEU A 33 -2.69 17.13 0.62
CA LEU A 33 -2.66 17.22 2.08
C LEU A 33 -1.31 17.74 2.58
N ILE A 34 -0.22 17.33 1.91
CA ILE A 34 1.15 17.70 2.28
C ILE A 34 1.91 18.01 0.99
N GLU A 35 2.42 19.23 0.84
CA GLU A 35 3.31 19.58 -0.26
C GLU A 35 4.72 19.02 -0.01
N LEU A 36 5.29 18.32 -0.99
CA LEU A 36 6.66 17.80 -0.94
C LEU A 36 7.61 18.61 -1.83
N SER A 37 7.09 19.19 -2.92
CA SER A 37 7.78 20.13 -3.81
C SER A 37 6.75 21.01 -4.54
N ALA A 38 7.22 21.91 -5.42
CA ALA A 38 6.35 22.81 -6.18
C ALA A 38 5.31 22.09 -7.04
N ASP A 39 5.64 20.90 -7.55
CA ASP A 39 4.79 20.14 -8.47
C ASP A 39 4.30 18.79 -7.89
N HIS A 40 4.69 18.45 -6.66
CA HIS A 40 4.38 17.15 -6.06
C HIS A 40 3.99 17.28 -4.59
N GLY A 41 3.00 16.48 -4.18
CA GLY A 41 2.56 16.39 -2.81
C GLY A 41 1.92 15.04 -2.53
N LEU A 42 1.69 14.79 -1.24
CA LEU A 42 0.86 13.71 -0.77
C LEU A 42 -0.61 14.16 -0.84
N ASN A 43 -1.40 13.46 -1.62
CA ASN A 43 -2.81 13.73 -1.83
C ASN A 43 -3.69 12.88 -0.92
N LEU A 44 -4.95 13.28 -0.76
CA LEU A 44 -5.93 12.51 0.03
C LEU A 44 -6.08 11.07 -0.49
N GLY A 45 -6.02 10.88 -1.80
CA GLY A 45 -6.07 9.57 -2.46
C GLY A 45 -4.86 8.68 -2.20
N ASP A 46 -3.76 9.22 -1.67
CA ASP A 46 -2.55 8.45 -1.33
C ASP A 46 -2.67 7.79 0.05
N ILE A 47 -3.61 8.22 0.89
CA ILE A 47 -3.78 7.67 2.24
C ILE A 47 -4.09 6.16 2.22
N PRO A 48 -5.04 5.65 1.41
CA PRO A 48 -5.26 4.22 1.27
C PRO A 48 -4.04 3.47 0.72
N VAL A 49 -3.28 4.08 -0.20
CA VAL A 49 -2.06 3.50 -0.79
C VAL A 49 -1.01 3.28 0.29
N LEU A 50 -0.72 4.31 1.09
CA LEU A 50 0.21 4.21 2.21
C LEU A 50 -0.24 3.19 3.25
N GLY A 51 -1.54 3.15 3.58
CA GLY A 51 -2.09 2.19 4.53
C GLY A 51 -1.91 0.74 4.07
N LEU A 52 -2.22 0.45 2.80
CA LEU A 52 -2.02 -0.87 2.21
C LEU A 52 -0.54 -1.23 2.13
N TRP A 53 0.32 -0.29 1.74
CA TRP A 53 1.77 -0.50 1.71
C TRP A 53 2.34 -0.88 3.08
N LEU A 54 1.98 -0.14 4.13
CA LEU A 54 2.40 -0.46 5.50
C LEU A 54 1.88 -1.82 5.97
N LEU A 55 0.63 -2.17 5.63
CA LEU A 55 0.07 -3.49 5.92
C LEU A 55 0.86 -4.62 5.22
N GLY A 56 1.26 -4.40 3.96
CA GLY A 56 2.11 -5.32 3.21
C GLY A 56 3.49 -5.50 3.86
N LEU A 57 4.15 -4.39 4.25
CA LEU A 57 5.42 -4.44 4.97
C LEU A 57 5.31 -5.17 6.31
N ALA A 58 4.24 -4.94 7.07
CA ALA A 58 4.00 -5.65 8.32
C ALA A 58 3.81 -7.15 8.11
N ALA A 59 3.08 -7.55 7.06
CA ALA A 59 2.93 -8.96 6.69
C ALA A 59 4.27 -9.59 6.27
N CYS A 60 5.09 -8.90 5.46
CA CYS A 60 6.45 -9.34 5.12
C CYS A 60 7.34 -9.49 6.36
N GLY A 61 7.34 -8.51 7.26
CA GLY A 61 8.11 -8.56 8.51
C GLY A 61 7.69 -9.72 9.41
N GLU A 62 6.39 -10.01 9.49
CA GLU A 62 5.88 -11.14 10.26
C GLU A 62 6.18 -12.50 9.61
N LEU A 63 6.15 -12.60 8.28
CA LEU A 63 6.59 -13.79 7.54
C LEU A 63 8.09 -14.05 7.78
N TRP A 64 8.92 -13.01 7.64
CA TRP A 64 10.36 -13.05 7.88
C TRP A 64 10.69 -13.50 9.31
N ARG A 65 10.04 -12.88 10.31
CA ARG A 65 10.23 -13.22 11.73
C ARG A 65 9.89 -14.68 12.04
N ARG A 66 8.99 -15.28 11.27
CA ARG A 66 8.57 -16.68 11.43
C ARG A 66 9.41 -17.68 10.62
N GLY A 67 10.42 -17.22 9.89
CA GLY A 67 11.24 -18.08 9.05
C GLY A 67 10.46 -18.69 7.88
N ALA A 68 9.46 -17.96 7.37
CA ALA A 68 8.92 -18.29 6.05
C ALA A 68 10.07 -18.18 5.03
N PRO A 69 10.19 -19.15 4.10
CA PRO A 69 11.25 -19.15 3.09
C PRO A 69 11.21 -17.90 2.20
#